data_AF-A0A9D6ML34-F1
#
_entry.id   AF-A0A9D6ML34-F1
#
_cell.length_a   1.000
_cell.length_b   1.000
_cell.length_c   1.000
_cell.angle_alpha   90.00
_cell.angle_beta   90.00
_cell.angle_gamma   90.00
#
_symmetry.space_group_name_H-M   'P 1'
#
loop_
_entity.id
_entity.type
_entity.pdbx_description
1 polymer ?
#
loop_
_entity_poly.entity_id
_entity_poly.type
_entity_poly.pdbx_seq_one_letter_code
_entity_poly.pdbx_strand_id
1 'polypeptide(L)'
;MRAAYIFATSLLALLITTVPASATDGGEDAPSCIESCGAQAEQAFHACREQGGGEDACAASALQGLQTCVANCPSAPPACADLCASVADDVATQCNTQFPESDLCGPIRQAALESCVAALCQDGEVSCDGACNNVARHVFAACIAADRSEADCTTLQSSTGDHCVATQCNPMPEPTCEDRCAARAGEAHAHCLDEGLSADQCDPLAANVLQQCLDHECTPPAPSCEEQCQADAETLFQNCVTGGGSEADCGAQAEAARQTCVTANCTDGEPEPSCTDRCNSSAQEFKGHCIEEGGDEAQCAAQADDVARNCIAGHCTDAPPPPPSCESVCEDHAHGDLQRCIAMGGTEDDCKTQAHASFQECVTLHCGDPAPACDGMCTRRANHVGRKCIDKGGTEGDCAAEVAAAKQSCLDARCVPPPPDTCAANCEQLAQQAKDTCTQMETNADTCSAQAQAVLEQCLIDQCGAAPPSTCAEQCEIRARSRYQAAVGRGNSSFRAARRAQNTFRHCNKICEQD
;
A
#
# COMPACT_ATOMS: atom_id res chain seq x y z
N MET A 1 -39.58 -59.92 -6.40
CA MET A 1 -38.88 -60.38 -7.62
C MET A 1 -38.38 -59.15 -8.38
N ARG A 2 -37.17 -59.25 -8.91
CA ARG A 2 -36.24 -58.23 -9.43
C ARG A 2 -36.78 -57.21 -10.45
N ALA A 3 -36.32 -55.96 -10.33
CA ALA A 3 -35.87 -55.07 -11.42
C ALA A 3 -35.15 -53.86 -10.76
N ALA A 4 -33.83 -53.87 -10.65
CA ALA A 4 -32.90 -53.26 -11.61
C ALA A 4 -33.21 -51.77 -11.89
N TYR A 5 -32.65 -50.87 -11.07
CA TYR A 5 -32.44 -49.47 -11.44
C TYR A 5 -30.95 -49.14 -11.32
N ILE A 6 -30.35 -48.98 -12.49
CA ILE A 6 -28.98 -48.54 -12.72
C ILE A 6 -28.97 -47.03 -12.46
N PHE A 7 -28.34 -46.58 -11.39
CA PHE A 7 -27.96 -45.17 -11.26
C PHE A 7 -26.71 -44.97 -12.10
N ALA A 8 -26.90 -44.40 -13.29
CA ALA A 8 -25.82 -43.80 -14.07
C ALA A 8 -25.33 -42.56 -13.30
N THR A 9 -24.22 -42.73 -12.58
CA THR A 9 -23.44 -41.61 -12.05
C THR A 9 -22.82 -40.87 -13.22
N SER A 10 -23.48 -39.81 -13.69
CA SER A 10 -22.86 -38.81 -14.56
C SER A 10 -21.83 -38.02 -13.74
N LEU A 11 -20.65 -38.61 -13.56
CA LEU A 11 -19.40 -37.90 -13.31
C LEU A 11 -19.09 -37.12 -14.59
N LEU A 12 -19.62 -35.90 -14.70
CA LEU A 12 -19.02 -34.91 -15.59
C LEU A 12 -17.78 -34.40 -14.86
N ALA A 13 -16.69 -35.16 -14.97
CA ALA A 13 -15.36 -34.65 -14.68
C ALA A 13 -15.12 -33.47 -15.61
N LEU A 14 -15.11 -32.25 -15.05
CA LEU A 14 -14.45 -31.11 -15.67
C LEU A 14 -12.97 -31.48 -15.78
N LEU A 15 -12.63 -32.15 -16.89
CA LEU A 15 -11.29 -32.23 -17.42
C LEU A 15 -10.89 -30.80 -17.79
N ILE A 16 -10.39 -30.06 -16.82
CA ILE A 16 -9.45 -28.98 -17.10
C ILE A 16 -8.25 -29.71 -17.68
N THR A 17 -8.17 -29.73 -19.01
CA THR A 17 -6.96 -30.13 -19.70
C THR A 17 -5.89 -29.13 -19.28
N THR A 18 -5.07 -29.48 -18.30
CA THR A 18 -3.80 -28.82 -18.05
C THR A 18 -2.95 -29.10 -19.27
N VAL A 19 -3.05 -28.24 -20.28
CA VAL A 19 -2.09 -28.20 -21.37
C VAL A 19 -0.78 -27.77 -20.72
N PRO A 20 0.27 -28.60 -20.70
CA PRO A 20 1.58 -28.12 -20.30
C PRO A 20 1.96 -27.05 -21.33
N ALA A 21 2.13 -25.81 -20.88
CA ALA A 21 2.72 -24.74 -21.68
C ALA A 21 4.14 -25.18 -22.05
N SER A 22 4.24 -25.90 -23.16
CA SER A 22 5.49 -26.29 -23.77
C SER A 22 5.87 -25.10 -24.64
N ALA A 23 6.93 -24.40 -24.27
CA ALA A 23 7.49 -23.30 -25.04
C ALA A 23 7.69 -23.75 -26.49
N THR A 24 6.87 -23.22 -27.38
CA THR A 24 7.08 -23.31 -28.83
C THR A 24 7.98 -22.16 -29.24
N ASP A 25 9.08 -22.48 -29.92
CA ASP A 25 10.00 -21.53 -30.53
C ASP A 25 9.28 -20.51 -31.44
N GLY A 26 9.64 -19.23 -31.27
CA GLY A 26 9.71 -18.23 -32.34
C GLY A 26 8.43 -17.46 -32.68
N GLY A 27 8.28 -16.27 -32.07
CA GLY A 27 7.40 -15.19 -32.53
C GLY A 27 7.44 -14.02 -31.54
N GLU A 28 7.74 -12.81 -32.01
CA GLU A 28 8.06 -11.60 -31.22
C GLU A 28 6.89 -10.99 -30.40
N ASP A 29 5.77 -11.70 -30.19
CA ASP A 29 4.59 -11.19 -29.46
C ASP A 29 3.88 -12.29 -28.64
N ALA A 30 4.59 -13.03 -27.78
CA ALA A 30 3.98 -14.02 -26.88
C ALA A 30 3.77 -13.43 -25.48
N PRO A 31 2.54 -13.50 -24.90
CA PRO A 31 2.26 -12.95 -23.57
C PRO A 31 3.05 -13.69 -22.50
N SER A 32 3.49 -12.95 -21.49
CA SER A 32 4.34 -13.49 -20.42
C SER A 32 3.60 -14.56 -19.57
N CYS A 33 4.35 -15.37 -18.81
CA CYS A 33 3.74 -16.35 -17.90
C CYS A 33 2.78 -15.69 -16.90
N ILE A 34 3.11 -14.49 -16.42
CA ILE A 34 2.25 -13.73 -15.50
C ILE A 34 1.00 -13.22 -16.19
N GLU A 35 1.13 -12.69 -17.41
CA GLU A 35 0.00 -12.19 -18.21
C GLU A 35 -0.98 -13.30 -18.58
N SER A 36 -0.47 -14.47 -18.97
CA SER A 36 -1.30 -15.66 -19.21
C SER A 36 -1.94 -16.21 -17.93
N CYS A 37 -1.29 -16.10 -16.77
CA CYS A 37 -1.91 -16.41 -15.48
C CYS A 37 -3.00 -15.38 -15.11
N GLY A 38 -2.81 -14.10 -15.42
CA GLY A 38 -3.81 -13.03 -15.23
C GLY A 38 -5.07 -13.27 -16.06
N ALA A 39 -4.90 -13.53 -17.35
CA ALA A 39 -6.01 -13.86 -18.26
C ALA A 39 -6.78 -15.12 -17.81
N GLN A 40 -6.09 -16.13 -17.27
CA GLN A 40 -6.75 -17.32 -16.71
C GLN A 40 -7.55 -17.02 -15.44
N ALA A 41 -7.04 -16.15 -14.57
CA ALA A 41 -7.74 -15.75 -13.35
C ALA A 41 -9.01 -14.93 -13.68
N GLU A 42 -8.93 -14.03 -14.65
CA GLU A 42 -10.07 -13.25 -15.15
C GLU A 42 -11.14 -14.15 -15.76
N GLN A 43 -10.76 -15.09 -16.63
CA GLN A 43 -11.70 -16.08 -17.18
C GLN A 43 -12.35 -16.95 -16.09
N ALA A 44 -11.59 -17.36 -15.07
CA ALA A 44 -12.12 -18.12 -13.94
C ALA A 44 -13.10 -17.30 -13.09
N PHE A 45 -12.85 -16.00 -12.91
CA PHE A 45 -13.76 -15.08 -12.24
C PHE A 45 -15.07 -14.95 -13.01
N HIS A 46 -15.02 -14.66 -14.31
CA HIS A 46 -16.22 -14.54 -15.15
C HIS A 46 -17.04 -15.83 -15.17
N ALA A 47 -16.39 -16.99 -15.34
CA ALA A 47 -17.06 -18.27 -15.30
C ALA A 47 -17.74 -18.56 -13.95
N CYS A 48 -17.15 -18.11 -12.83
CA CYS A 48 -17.74 -18.21 -11.50
C CYS A 48 -18.97 -17.29 -11.35
N ARG A 49 -18.91 -16.07 -11.89
CA ARG A 49 -20.01 -15.11 -11.89
C ARG A 49 -21.20 -15.60 -12.73
N GLU A 50 -20.93 -16.18 -13.89
CA GLU A 50 -21.95 -16.78 -14.76
C GLU A 50 -22.67 -17.96 -14.10
N GLN A 51 -22.01 -18.67 -13.19
CA GLN A 51 -22.58 -19.76 -12.40
C GLN A 51 -23.36 -19.27 -11.16
N GLY A 52 -23.52 -17.95 -10.99
CA GLY A 52 -24.24 -17.34 -9.88
C GLY A 52 -23.44 -17.23 -8.59
N GLY A 53 -22.11 -17.30 -8.66
CA GLY A 53 -21.24 -17.07 -7.52
C GLY A 53 -21.28 -15.62 -7.02
N GLY A 54 -21.21 -15.46 -5.69
CA GLY A 54 -21.03 -14.16 -5.06
C GLY A 54 -19.69 -13.53 -5.46
N GLU A 55 -19.67 -12.21 -5.64
CA GLU A 55 -18.52 -11.47 -6.18
C GLU A 55 -17.24 -11.72 -5.38
N ASP A 56 -17.32 -11.59 -4.06
CA ASP A 56 -16.19 -11.81 -3.15
C ASP A 56 -15.67 -13.26 -3.21
N ALA A 57 -16.57 -14.23 -3.34
CA ALA A 57 -16.21 -15.64 -3.41
C ALA A 57 -15.53 -15.98 -4.76
N CYS A 58 -16.01 -15.39 -5.84
CA CYS A 58 -15.40 -15.53 -7.16
C CYS A 58 -14.05 -14.82 -7.22
N ALA A 59 -13.92 -13.62 -6.64
CA ALA A 59 -12.67 -12.87 -6.58
C ALA A 59 -11.61 -13.62 -5.77
N ALA A 60 -11.98 -14.12 -4.58
CA ALA A 60 -11.09 -14.93 -3.75
C ALA A 60 -10.62 -16.20 -4.45
N SER A 61 -11.51 -16.88 -5.18
CA SER A 61 -11.18 -18.10 -5.94
C SER A 61 -10.25 -17.80 -7.13
N ALA A 62 -10.52 -16.72 -7.87
CA ALA A 62 -9.68 -16.27 -8.98
C ALA A 62 -8.28 -15.84 -8.50
N LEU A 63 -8.20 -15.09 -7.40
CA LEU A 63 -6.94 -14.70 -6.77
C LEU A 63 -6.13 -15.91 -6.29
N GLN A 64 -6.78 -16.90 -5.69
CA GLN A 64 -6.10 -18.13 -5.27
C GLN A 64 -5.56 -18.92 -6.48
N GLY A 65 -6.33 -18.98 -7.57
CA GLY A 65 -5.91 -19.57 -8.84
C GLY A 65 -4.72 -18.81 -9.45
N LEU A 66 -4.76 -17.48 -9.46
CA LEU A 66 -3.69 -16.62 -9.93
C LEU A 66 -2.40 -16.84 -9.15
N GLN A 67 -2.45 -16.81 -7.82
CA GLN A 67 -1.28 -17.03 -6.97
C GLN A 67 -0.67 -18.41 -7.18
N THR A 68 -1.51 -19.43 -7.35
CA THR A 68 -1.04 -20.80 -7.64
C THR A 68 -0.42 -20.91 -9.02
N CYS A 69 -0.98 -20.23 -10.02
CA CYS A 69 -0.44 -20.17 -11.38
C CYS A 69 0.93 -19.48 -11.40
N VAL A 70 1.01 -18.29 -10.80
CA VAL A 70 2.25 -17.50 -10.71
C VAL A 70 3.35 -18.24 -9.94
N ALA A 71 3.00 -18.96 -8.87
CA ALA A 71 3.97 -19.76 -8.11
C ALA A 71 4.58 -20.93 -8.91
N ASN A 72 3.94 -21.35 -10.01
CA ASN A 72 4.42 -22.41 -10.91
C ASN A 72 5.03 -21.87 -12.19
N CYS A 73 5.06 -20.55 -12.40
CA CYS A 73 5.87 -19.96 -13.45
C CYS A 73 7.35 -20.30 -13.18
N PRO A 74 8.13 -20.72 -14.21
CA PRO A 74 9.54 -21.00 -14.03
C PRO A 74 10.24 -19.77 -13.44
N SER A 75 10.99 -19.98 -12.36
CA SER A 75 11.77 -18.92 -11.72
C SER A 75 12.97 -18.56 -12.59
N ALA A 76 12.77 -17.61 -13.49
CA ALA A 76 13.78 -16.71 -14.01
C ALA A 76 13.14 -15.33 -14.08
N PRO A 77 13.74 -14.25 -13.54
CA PRO A 77 13.13 -12.94 -13.61
C PRO A 77 13.36 -12.36 -15.02
N PRO A 78 12.32 -12.24 -15.87
CA PRO A 78 12.48 -11.65 -17.20
C PRO A 78 12.39 -10.11 -17.12
N ALA A 79 12.08 -9.50 -15.97
CA ALA A 79 12.08 -8.04 -15.89
C ALA A 79 13.50 -7.47 -15.76
N CYS A 80 14.27 -7.93 -14.76
CA CYS A 80 15.59 -7.38 -14.46
C CYS A 80 16.67 -7.83 -15.48
N ALA A 81 16.64 -9.09 -15.90
CA ALA A 81 17.59 -9.61 -16.89
C ALA A 81 17.39 -8.98 -18.27
N ASP A 82 16.14 -8.75 -18.69
CA ASP A 82 15.84 -8.13 -19.99
C ASP A 82 16.16 -6.63 -19.98
N LEU A 83 15.94 -5.94 -18.86
CA LEU A 83 16.41 -4.56 -18.65
C LEU A 83 17.94 -4.47 -18.73
N CYS A 84 18.66 -5.36 -18.05
CA CYS A 84 20.12 -5.41 -18.11
C CYS A 84 20.65 -5.79 -19.50
N ALA A 85 19.91 -6.60 -20.26
CA ALA A 85 20.23 -6.91 -21.65
C ALA A 85 20.09 -5.67 -22.55
N SER A 86 19.01 -4.90 -22.41
CA SER A 86 18.82 -3.64 -23.13
C SER A 86 19.95 -2.65 -22.86
N VAL A 87 20.33 -2.45 -21.59
CA VAL A 87 21.44 -1.56 -21.22
C VAL A 87 22.76 -2.05 -21.81
N ALA A 88 23.02 -3.35 -21.79
CA ALA A 88 24.22 -3.93 -22.40
C ALA A 88 24.25 -3.75 -23.93
N ASP A 89 23.10 -3.85 -24.59
CA ASP A 89 22.95 -3.63 -26.04
C ASP A 89 23.16 -2.16 -26.43
N ASP A 90 22.70 -1.21 -25.62
CA ASP A 90 22.97 0.22 -25.80
C ASP A 90 24.46 0.55 -25.66
N VAL A 91 25.12 -0.02 -24.64
CA VAL A 91 26.58 0.07 -24.45
C VAL A 91 27.33 -0.50 -25.65
N ALA A 92 26.89 -1.64 -26.17
CA ALA A 92 27.48 -2.24 -27.38
C ALA A 92 27.32 -1.32 -28.60
N THR A 93 26.14 -0.72 -28.76
CA THR A 93 25.83 0.21 -29.86
C THR A 93 26.68 1.47 -29.79
N GLN A 94 26.86 2.02 -28.60
CA GLN A 94 27.71 3.19 -28.37
C GLN A 94 29.19 2.86 -28.63
N CYS A 95 29.67 1.70 -28.15
CA CYS A 95 31.00 1.20 -28.43
C CYS A 95 31.24 1.05 -29.94
N ASN A 96 30.29 0.45 -30.68
CA ASN A 96 30.39 0.30 -32.13
C ASN A 96 30.33 1.64 -32.87
N THR A 97 29.61 2.63 -32.35
CA THR A 97 29.57 3.98 -32.92
C THR A 97 30.92 4.68 -32.79
N GLN A 98 31.59 4.48 -31.66
CA GLN A 98 32.88 5.10 -31.38
C GLN A 98 34.06 4.30 -31.99
N PHE A 99 33.91 2.99 -32.11
CA PHE A 99 34.93 2.05 -32.57
C PHE A 99 34.36 1.01 -33.57
N PRO A 100 33.96 1.43 -34.78
CA PRO A 100 33.19 0.63 -35.74
C PRO A 100 33.89 -0.60 -36.32
N GLU A 101 35.21 -0.74 -36.16
CA GLU A 101 35.99 -1.90 -36.66
C GLU A 101 36.63 -2.73 -35.54
N SER A 102 36.18 -2.58 -34.29
CA SER A 102 36.81 -3.22 -33.14
C SER A 102 36.08 -4.48 -32.67
N ASP A 103 36.83 -5.56 -32.41
CA ASP A 103 36.34 -6.85 -31.90
C ASP A 103 36.07 -6.86 -30.38
N LEU A 104 36.34 -5.73 -29.72
CA LEU A 104 36.23 -5.52 -28.28
C LEU A 104 34.83 -5.12 -27.79
N CYS A 105 33.91 -4.70 -28.67
CA CYS A 105 32.56 -4.29 -28.25
C CYS A 105 31.66 -5.46 -27.79
N GLY A 106 31.89 -6.68 -28.29
CA GLY A 106 31.21 -7.89 -27.82
C GLY A 106 31.57 -8.26 -26.36
N PRO A 107 32.86 -8.32 -26.01
CA PRO A 107 33.29 -8.47 -24.62
C PRO A 107 32.81 -7.36 -23.68
N ILE A 108 32.78 -6.10 -24.13
CA ILE A 108 32.29 -4.96 -23.32
C ILE A 108 30.79 -5.10 -23.02
N ARG A 109 29.98 -5.49 -24.01
CA ARG A 109 28.56 -5.82 -23.82
C ARG A 109 28.37 -6.91 -22.76
N GLN A 110 29.12 -7.99 -22.86
CA GLN A 110 29.00 -9.13 -21.95
C GLN A 110 29.37 -8.74 -20.51
N ALA A 111 30.45 -7.96 -20.34
CA ALA A 111 30.84 -7.45 -19.03
C ALA A 111 29.82 -6.48 -18.43
N ALA A 112 29.19 -5.62 -19.25
CA ALA A 112 28.12 -4.72 -18.81
C ALA A 112 26.87 -5.50 -18.35
N LEU A 113 26.48 -6.54 -19.09
CA LEU A 113 25.36 -7.41 -18.74
C LEU A 113 25.59 -8.15 -17.42
N GLU A 114 26.74 -8.80 -17.26
CA GLU A 114 27.09 -9.57 -16.05
C GLU A 114 27.16 -8.67 -14.82
N SER A 115 27.74 -7.48 -14.96
CA SER A 115 27.80 -6.50 -13.88
C SER A 115 26.42 -5.94 -13.51
N CYS A 116 25.56 -5.68 -14.50
CA CYS A 116 24.21 -5.18 -14.26
C CYS A 116 23.39 -6.21 -13.50
N VAL A 117 23.42 -7.48 -13.95
CA VAL A 117 22.69 -8.57 -13.31
C VAL A 117 23.19 -8.81 -11.88
N ALA A 118 24.50 -8.77 -11.65
CA ALA A 118 25.07 -8.93 -10.31
C ALA A 118 24.71 -7.76 -9.38
N ALA A 119 24.68 -6.52 -9.88
CA ALA A 119 24.44 -5.34 -9.05
C ALA A 119 22.95 -5.05 -8.79
N LEU A 120 22.07 -5.34 -9.75
CA LEU A 120 20.65 -4.97 -9.69
C LEU A 120 19.72 -6.16 -9.44
N CYS A 121 20.11 -7.36 -9.87
CA CYS A 121 19.22 -8.52 -9.82
C CYS A 121 19.56 -9.51 -8.70
N GLN A 122 20.69 -9.34 -7.99
CA GLN A 122 21.13 -10.24 -6.91
C GLN A 122 21.10 -9.62 -5.51
N ASP A 123 21.20 -8.30 -5.35
CA ASP A 123 21.12 -7.60 -4.06
C ASP A 123 20.13 -6.42 -4.13
N GLY A 124 19.22 -6.33 -3.16
CA GLY A 124 18.20 -5.28 -3.09
C GLY A 124 18.65 -4.11 -2.22
N GLU A 125 19.11 -3.03 -2.86
CA GLU A 125 19.14 -1.62 -2.41
C GLU A 125 20.36 -0.88 -3.01
N VAL A 126 20.47 -0.86 -4.33
CA VAL A 126 21.28 0.14 -5.02
C VAL A 126 20.30 1.11 -5.66
N SER A 127 20.37 2.40 -5.32
CA SER A 127 19.62 3.43 -6.03
C SER A 127 19.91 3.33 -7.54
N CYS A 128 18.96 3.68 -8.39
CA CYS A 128 19.15 3.57 -9.85
C CYS A 128 20.43 4.29 -10.31
N ASP A 129 20.68 5.49 -9.77
CA ASP A 129 21.93 6.22 -10.00
C ASP A 129 23.17 5.44 -9.53
N GLY A 130 23.10 4.78 -8.38
CA GLY A 130 24.18 3.93 -7.87
C GLY A 130 24.47 2.74 -8.78
N ALA A 131 23.44 2.17 -9.40
CA ALA A 131 23.54 1.06 -10.33
C ALA A 131 24.10 1.49 -11.69
N CYS A 132 23.60 2.59 -12.25
CA CYS A 132 24.15 3.17 -13.49
C CYS A 132 25.62 3.59 -13.32
N ASN A 133 25.99 4.14 -12.16
CA ASN A 133 27.39 4.43 -11.82
C ASN A 133 28.25 3.17 -11.66
N ASN A 134 27.65 2.03 -11.28
CA ASN A 134 28.36 0.75 -11.19
C ASN A 134 28.62 0.17 -12.59
N VAL A 135 27.62 0.19 -13.47
CA VAL A 135 27.75 -0.20 -14.88
C VAL A 135 28.83 0.64 -15.59
N ALA A 136 28.79 1.96 -15.42
CA ALA A 136 29.78 2.87 -16.00
C ALA A 136 31.22 2.52 -15.57
N ARG A 137 31.44 2.20 -14.28
CA ARG A 137 32.76 1.79 -13.75
C ARG A 137 33.25 0.46 -14.34
N HIS A 138 32.35 -0.49 -14.58
CA HIS A 138 32.71 -1.76 -15.22
C HIS A 138 33.05 -1.60 -16.70
N VAL A 139 32.33 -0.73 -17.41
CA VAL A 139 32.67 -0.35 -18.80
C VAL A 139 34.04 0.31 -18.87
N PHE A 140 34.39 1.16 -17.91
CA PHE A 140 35.74 1.72 -17.80
C PHE A 140 36.81 0.63 -17.62
N ALA A 141 36.60 -0.29 -16.67
CA ALA A 141 37.54 -1.38 -16.41
C ALA A 141 37.75 -2.29 -17.63
N ALA A 142 36.67 -2.61 -18.36
CA ALA A 142 36.73 -3.37 -19.60
C ALA A 142 37.46 -2.61 -20.73
N CYS A 143 37.25 -1.30 -20.82
CA CYS A 143 37.94 -0.44 -21.79
C CYS A 143 39.45 -0.38 -21.54
N ILE A 144 39.88 -0.26 -20.27
CA ILE A 144 41.31 -0.30 -19.91
C ILE A 144 41.91 -1.68 -20.18
N ALA A 145 41.17 -2.76 -19.88
CA ALA A 145 41.61 -4.13 -20.17
C ALA A 145 41.78 -4.39 -21.68
N ALA A 146 41.12 -3.60 -22.53
CA ALA A 146 41.28 -3.58 -23.98
C ALA A 146 42.43 -2.67 -24.47
N ASP A 147 43.35 -2.27 -23.57
CA ASP A 147 44.56 -1.46 -23.84
C ASP A 147 44.26 -0.09 -24.49
N ARG A 148 43.14 0.52 -24.09
CA ARG A 148 42.72 1.85 -24.56
C ARG A 148 43.29 2.95 -23.67
N SER A 149 43.30 4.17 -24.22
CA SER A 149 43.75 5.33 -23.46
C SER A 149 42.77 5.64 -22.32
N GLU A 150 43.30 6.05 -21.18
CA GLU A 150 42.50 6.40 -20.00
C GLU A 150 41.51 7.54 -20.29
N ALA A 151 41.87 8.45 -21.19
CA ALA A 151 41.00 9.54 -21.63
C ALA A 151 39.79 9.03 -22.45
N ASP A 152 40.00 8.05 -23.33
CA ASP A 152 38.92 7.43 -24.11
C ASP A 152 37.97 6.66 -23.19
N CYS A 153 38.53 5.91 -22.24
CA CYS A 153 37.74 5.11 -21.30
C CYS A 153 36.94 5.98 -20.32
N THR A 154 37.50 7.11 -19.87
CA THR A 154 36.78 8.06 -19.00
C THR A 154 35.59 8.68 -19.75
N THR A 155 35.77 9.00 -21.04
CA THR A 155 34.68 9.55 -21.86
C THR A 155 33.57 8.51 -22.06
N LEU A 156 33.95 7.25 -22.35
CA LEU A 156 33.00 6.16 -22.52
C LEU A 156 32.23 5.87 -21.20
N GLN A 157 32.92 5.86 -20.07
CA GLN A 157 32.33 5.73 -18.73
C GLN A 157 31.26 6.79 -18.47
N SER A 158 31.61 8.08 -18.60
CA SER A 158 30.66 9.16 -18.30
C SER A 158 29.44 9.12 -19.20
N SER A 159 29.65 8.92 -20.52
CA SER A 159 28.55 8.85 -21.48
C SER A 159 27.62 7.65 -21.26
N THR A 160 28.17 6.51 -20.80
CA THR A 160 27.38 5.32 -20.43
C THR A 160 26.54 5.58 -19.19
N GLY A 161 27.13 6.20 -18.16
CA GLY A 161 26.41 6.57 -16.93
C GLY A 161 25.27 7.55 -17.19
N ASP A 162 25.55 8.62 -17.93
CA ASP A 162 24.57 9.66 -18.27
C ASP A 162 23.40 9.09 -19.10
N HIS A 163 23.71 8.22 -20.07
CA HIS A 163 22.67 7.59 -20.89
C HIS A 163 21.81 6.63 -20.07
N CYS A 164 22.42 5.80 -19.22
CA CYS A 164 21.72 4.88 -18.31
C CYS A 164 20.78 5.63 -17.36
N VAL A 165 21.24 6.72 -16.74
CA VAL A 165 20.39 7.53 -15.84
C VAL A 165 19.23 8.15 -16.62
N ALA A 166 19.50 8.71 -17.80
CA ALA A 166 18.48 9.36 -18.61
C ALA A 166 17.38 8.41 -19.10
N THR A 167 17.72 7.15 -19.42
CA THR A 167 16.77 6.17 -19.96
C THR A 167 16.14 5.27 -18.91
N GLN A 168 16.87 4.96 -17.82
CA GLN A 168 16.45 3.96 -16.83
C GLN A 168 16.10 4.55 -15.46
N CYS A 169 16.63 5.71 -15.09
CA CYS A 169 16.48 6.27 -13.74
C CYS A 169 15.55 7.48 -13.66
N ASN A 170 15.28 8.16 -14.77
CA ASN A 170 14.15 9.09 -14.81
C ASN A 170 12.86 8.26 -14.82
N PRO A 171 12.00 8.34 -13.79
CA PRO A 171 10.65 7.81 -13.92
C PRO A 171 10.02 8.51 -15.13
N MET A 172 9.35 7.74 -16.00
CA MET A 172 8.43 8.35 -16.95
C MET A 172 7.58 9.35 -16.16
N PRO A 173 7.49 10.62 -16.58
CA PRO A 173 6.65 11.58 -15.87
C PRO A 173 5.26 10.95 -15.73
N GLU A 174 4.71 10.96 -14.50
CA GLU A 174 3.37 10.45 -14.29
C GLU A 174 2.44 11.11 -15.31
N PRO A 175 1.57 10.34 -16.00
CA PRO A 175 0.73 10.89 -17.04
C PRO A 175 -0.06 12.05 -16.44
N THR A 176 -0.02 13.20 -17.12
CA THR A 176 -0.74 14.40 -16.70
C THR A 176 -2.24 14.11 -16.60
N CYS A 177 -3.01 15.00 -15.97
CA CYS A 177 -4.46 14.80 -15.91
C CYS A 177 -5.05 14.71 -17.33
N GLU A 178 -4.53 15.54 -18.23
CA GLU A 178 -4.82 15.57 -19.65
C GLU A 178 -4.48 14.25 -20.35
N ASP A 179 -3.31 13.66 -20.06
CA ASP A 179 -2.90 12.37 -20.61
C ASP A 179 -3.83 11.22 -20.14
N ARG A 180 -4.22 11.24 -18.86
CA ARG A 180 -5.17 10.24 -18.31
C ARG A 180 -6.56 10.40 -18.94
N CYS A 181 -7.01 11.63 -19.13
CA CYS A 181 -8.29 11.90 -19.79
C CYS A 181 -8.26 11.53 -21.28
N ALA A 182 -7.14 11.74 -21.96
CA ALA A 182 -6.94 11.30 -23.34
C ALA A 182 -6.94 9.77 -23.46
N ALA A 183 -6.31 9.06 -22.52
CA ALA A 183 -6.34 7.60 -22.47
C ALA A 183 -7.77 7.07 -22.30
N ARG A 184 -8.54 7.61 -21.34
CA ARG A 184 -9.95 7.24 -21.12
C ARG A 184 -10.83 7.51 -22.36
N ALA A 185 -10.59 8.61 -23.07
CA ALA A 185 -11.28 8.91 -24.33
C ALA A 185 -10.90 7.90 -25.44
N GLY A 186 -9.63 7.50 -25.52
CA GLY A 186 -9.15 6.47 -26.43
C GLY A 186 -9.78 5.10 -26.18
N GLU A 187 -9.93 4.71 -24.92
CA GLU A 187 -10.63 3.47 -24.52
C GLU A 187 -12.10 3.49 -24.93
N ALA A 188 -12.81 4.61 -24.70
CA ALA A 188 -14.19 4.78 -25.13
C ALA A 188 -14.34 4.71 -26.66
N HIS A 189 -13.38 5.28 -27.39
CA HIS A 189 -13.34 5.17 -28.85
C HIS A 189 -13.15 3.73 -29.32
N ALA A 190 -12.18 3.01 -28.74
CA ALA A 190 -11.86 1.63 -29.09
C ALA A 190 -13.06 0.71 -28.80
N HIS A 191 -13.71 0.88 -27.65
CA HIS A 191 -14.92 0.13 -27.31
C HIS A 191 -16.07 0.39 -28.28
N CYS A 192 -16.30 1.66 -28.66
CA CYS A 192 -17.32 2.02 -29.64
C CYS A 192 -17.08 1.36 -31.02
N LEU A 193 -15.82 1.27 -31.47
CA LEU A 193 -15.49 0.56 -32.70
C LEU A 193 -15.72 -0.95 -32.59
N ASP A 194 -15.44 -1.55 -31.42
CA ASP A 194 -15.68 -2.97 -31.15
C ASP A 194 -17.17 -3.33 -31.17
N GLU A 195 -18.05 -2.39 -30.77
CA GLU A 195 -19.51 -2.50 -30.93
C GLU A 195 -19.99 -2.38 -32.40
N GLY A 196 -19.06 -2.18 -33.34
CA GLY A 196 -19.34 -2.16 -34.78
C GLY A 196 -19.82 -0.81 -35.32
N LEU A 197 -19.68 0.27 -34.55
CA LEU A 197 -19.94 1.63 -35.00
C LEU A 197 -18.79 2.14 -35.88
N SER A 198 -19.08 3.09 -36.78
CA SER A 198 -18.04 3.70 -37.61
C SER A 198 -17.22 4.72 -36.81
N ALA A 199 -15.98 4.99 -37.22
CA ALA A 199 -15.14 6.06 -36.65
C ALA A 199 -15.89 7.41 -36.57
N ASP A 200 -16.63 7.80 -37.62
CA ASP A 200 -17.43 9.04 -37.64
C ASP A 200 -18.49 9.12 -36.53
N GLN A 201 -18.91 7.97 -35.97
CA GLN A 201 -19.84 7.87 -34.85
C GLN A 201 -19.12 7.83 -33.50
N CYS A 202 -17.91 7.28 -33.46
CA CYS A 202 -17.13 7.09 -32.24
C CYS A 202 -16.28 8.32 -31.86
N ASP A 203 -15.80 9.08 -32.85
CA ASP A 203 -15.03 10.31 -32.65
C ASP A 203 -15.74 11.34 -31.75
N PRO A 204 -17.04 11.70 -31.97
CA PRO A 204 -17.73 12.65 -31.10
C PRO A 204 -17.97 12.10 -29.68
N LEU A 205 -18.10 10.78 -29.52
CA LEU A 205 -18.23 10.14 -28.20
C LEU A 205 -16.92 10.26 -27.41
N ALA A 206 -15.80 9.90 -28.04
CA ALA A 206 -14.48 10.02 -27.44
C ALA A 206 -14.15 11.47 -27.07
N ALA A 207 -14.47 12.42 -27.95
CA ALA A 207 -14.31 13.85 -27.68
C ALA A 207 -15.17 14.32 -26.49
N ASN A 208 -16.39 13.80 -26.34
CA ASN A 208 -17.25 14.13 -25.20
C ASN A 208 -16.71 13.58 -23.88
N VAL A 209 -16.23 12.32 -23.89
CA VAL A 209 -15.59 11.68 -22.73
C VAL A 209 -14.33 12.45 -22.31
N LEU A 210 -13.51 12.87 -23.28
CA LEU A 210 -12.33 13.71 -23.03
C LEU A 210 -12.71 15.02 -22.35
N GLN A 211 -13.67 15.76 -22.92
CA GLN A 211 -14.07 17.07 -22.38
C GLN A 211 -14.69 16.95 -20.99
N GLN A 212 -15.56 15.98 -20.74
CA GLN A 212 -16.12 15.76 -19.41
C GLN A 212 -15.04 15.43 -18.37
N CYS A 213 -14.07 14.60 -18.75
CA CYS A 213 -12.95 14.27 -17.87
C CYS A 213 -12.10 15.51 -17.55
N LEU A 214 -11.78 16.34 -18.54
CA LEU A 214 -11.03 17.58 -18.35
C LEU A 214 -11.78 18.56 -17.44
N ASP A 215 -13.08 18.74 -17.65
CA ASP A 215 -13.90 19.68 -16.88
C ASP A 215 -14.04 19.26 -15.41
N HIS A 216 -14.22 17.96 -15.14
CA HIS A 216 -14.49 17.46 -13.79
C HIS A 216 -13.25 17.10 -12.99
N GLU A 217 -12.23 16.53 -13.64
CA GLU A 217 -11.07 15.94 -12.97
C GLU A 217 -9.82 16.82 -13.08
N CYS A 218 -9.74 17.66 -14.12
CA CYS A 218 -8.54 18.46 -14.42
C CYS A 218 -8.71 19.95 -14.18
N THR A 219 -9.89 20.43 -13.78
CA THR A 219 -10.06 21.83 -13.38
C THR A 219 -9.41 22.03 -12.01
N PRO A 220 -8.28 22.75 -11.89
CA PRO A 220 -7.72 23.07 -10.59
C PRO A 220 -8.76 23.87 -9.79
N PRO A 221 -8.83 23.68 -8.47
CA PRO A 221 -9.76 24.45 -7.65
C PRO A 221 -9.50 25.94 -7.87
N ALA A 222 -10.60 26.72 -7.91
CA ALA A 222 -10.49 28.17 -8.02
C ALA A 222 -9.57 28.70 -6.89
N PRO A 223 -8.69 29.67 -7.19
CA PRO A 223 -7.81 30.23 -6.18
C PRO A 223 -8.65 30.78 -5.02
N SER A 224 -8.22 30.49 -3.81
CA SER A 224 -8.78 31.05 -2.59
C SER A 224 -8.72 32.58 -2.59
N CYS A 225 -9.52 33.21 -1.73
CA CYS A 225 -9.50 34.67 -1.57
C CYS A 225 -8.09 35.18 -1.24
N GLU A 226 -7.36 34.47 -0.38
CA GLU A 226 -5.98 34.75 -0.02
C GLU A 226 -5.02 34.64 -1.21
N GLU A 227 -5.18 33.61 -2.04
CA GLU A 227 -4.37 33.42 -3.26
C GLU A 227 -4.65 34.51 -4.30
N GLN A 228 -5.92 34.95 -4.41
CA GLN A 228 -6.29 36.06 -5.27
C GLN A 228 -5.70 37.38 -4.76
N CYS A 229 -5.78 37.64 -3.46
CA CYS A 229 -5.15 38.80 -2.82
C CYS A 229 -3.62 38.79 -2.94
N GLN A 230 -3.00 37.61 -2.94
CA GLN A 230 -1.56 37.44 -3.18
C GLN A 230 -1.21 37.78 -4.64
N ALA A 231 -1.96 37.26 -5.62
CA ALA A 231 -1.73 37.55 -7.03
C ALA A 231 -1.89 39.04 -7.36
N ASP A 232 -2.86 39.71 -6.75
CA ASP A 232 -3.05 41.15 -6.88
C ASP A 232 -1.88 41.95 -6.27
N ALA A 233 -1.34 41.50 -5.13
CA ALA A 233 -0.17 42.10 -4.50
C ALA A 233 1.10 41.92 -5.34
N GLU A 234 1.28 40.75 -5.97
CA GLU A 234 2.39 40.50 -6.90
C GLU A 234 2.29 41.37 -8.14
N THR A 235 1.09 41.54 -8.69
CA THR A 235 0.83 42.46 -9.79
C THR A 235 1.16 43.90 -9.39
N LEU A 236 0.79 44.32 -8.19
CA LEU A 236 1.12 45.64 -7.65
C LEU A 236 2.63 45.84 -7.46
N PHE A 237 3.33 44.81 -6.97
CA PHE A 237 4.79 44.80 -6.86
C PHE A 237 5.47 44.99 -8.22
N GLN A 238 5.09 44.17 -9.22
CA GLN A 238 5.67 44.21 -10.57
C GLN A 238 5.47 45.58 -11.24
N ASN A 239 4.27 46.16 -11.08
CA ASN A 239 3.97 47.49 -11.59
C ASN A 239 4.79 48.57 -10.89
N CYS A 240 5.01 48.46 -9.58
CA CYS A 240 5.83 49.40 -8.80
C CYS A 240 7.31 49.36 -9.22
N VAL A 241 7.88 48.16 -9.38
CA VAL A 241 9.28 47.99 -9.83
C VAL A 241 9.46 48.49 -11.25
N THR A 242 8.52 48.17 -12.15
CA THR A 242 8.52 48.67 -13.53
C THR A 242 8.37 50.19 -13.59
N GLY A 243 7.67 50.79 -12.63
CA GLY A 243 7.57 52.23 -12.42
C GLY A 243 8.82 52.91 -11.88
N GLY A 244 9.91 52.16 -11.66
CA GLY A 244 11.18 52.68 -11.13
C GLY A 244 11.24 52.79 -9.61
N GLY A 245 10.32 52.14 -8.89
CA GLY A 245 10.39 51.99 -7.44
C GLY A 245 11.52 51.07 -7.00
N SER A 246 12.00 51.23 -5.77
CA SER A 246 12.95 50.29 -5.19
C SER A 246 12.24 49.00 -4.81
N GLU A 247 12.90 47.86 -4.96
CA GLU A 247 12.34 46.54 -4.66
C GLU A 247 11.85 46.44 -3.20
N ALA A 248 12.58 47.04 -2.26
CA ALA A 248 12.21 47.09 -0.85
C ALA A 248 10.92 47.89 -0.60
N ASP A 249 10.77 49.05 -1.25
CA ASP A 249 9.58 49.89 -1.10
C ASP A 249 8.37 49.27 -1.80
N CYS A 250 8.58 48.64 -2.95
CA CYS A 250 7.55 47.93 -3.68
C CYS A 250 7.09 46.68 -2.92
N GLY A 251 8.01 45.94 -2.29
CA GLY A 251 7.69 44.77 -1.47
C GLY A 251 6.85 45.14 -0.24
N ALA A 252 7.21 46.24 0.43
CA ALA A 252 6.43 46.74 1.56
C ALA A 252 5.02 47.19 1.15
N GLN A 253 4.87 47.81 -0.02
CA GLN A 253 3.57 48.24 -0.55
C GLN A 253 2.69 47.06 -0.96
N ALA A 254 3.26 46.06 -1.64
CA ALA A 254 2.57 44.85 -2.03
C ALA A 254 2.06 44.07 -0.80
N GLU A 255 2.90 43.89 0.21
CA GLU A 255 2.50 43.18 1.43
C GLU A 255 1.40 43.93 2.22
N ALA A 256 1.50 45.26 2.31
CA ALA A 256 0.45 46.07 2.91
C ALA A 256 -0.87 45.99 2.14
N ALA A 257 -0.81 45.97 0.80
CA ALA A 257 -1.98 45.80 -0.06
C ALA A 257 -2.61 44.41 0.11
N ARG A 258 -1.79 43.35 0.15
CA ARG A 258 -2.24 41.98 0.44
C ARG A 258 -2.95 41.88 1.77
N GLN A 259 -2.32 42.37 2.85
CA GLN A 259 -2.88 42.30 4.20
C GLN A 259 -4.21 43.07 4.28
N THR A 260 -4.30 44.21 3.60
CA THR A 260 -5.54 44.98 3.51
C THR A 260 -6.62 44.21 2.74
N CYS A 261 -6.26 43.60 1.61
CA CYS A 261 -7.14 42.78 0.80
C CYS A 261 -7.72 41.62 1.61
N VAL A 262 -6.86 40.86 2.29
CA VAL A 262 -7.27 39.73 3.14
C VAL A 262 -8.18 40.19 4.27
N THR A 263 -7.81 41.26 4.97
CA THR A 263 -8.61 41.77 6.10
C THR A 263 -9.97 42.31 5.67
N ALA A 264 -10.06 42.91 4.48
CA ALA A 264 -11.27 43.57 4.00
C ALA A 264 -12.21 42.64 3.21
N ASN A 265 -11.67 41.67 2.49
CA ASN A 265 -12.42 40.86 1.53
C ASN A 265 -12.42 39.37 1.87
N CYS A 266 -11.45 38.90 2.66
CA CYS A 266 -11.33 37.50 3.05
C CYS A 266 -11.70 37.27 4.52
N THR A 267 -12.63 38.06 5.08
CA THR A 267 -13.32 37.61 6.29
C THR A 267 -13.99 36.29 5.95
N ASP A 268 -13.55 35.23 6.64
CA ASP A 268 -14.13 33.90 6.60
C ASP A 268 -15.63 34.01 6.38
N GLY A 269 -16.14 33.33 5.35
CA GLY A 269 -17.57 33.18 5.16
C GLY A 269 -18.23 32.87 6.50
N GLU A 270 -19.41 33.45 6.71
CA GLU A 270 -20.24 33.26 7.90
C GLU A 270 -19.97 31.89 8.53
N PRO A 271 -19.42 31.80 9.76
CA PRO A 271 -18.79 30.59 10.25
C PRO A 271 -19.78 29.45 10.05
N GLU A 272 -19.36 28.43 9.28
CA GLU A 272 -20.24 27.30 9.02
C GLU A 272 -20.82 26.84 10.36
N PRO A 273 -22.15 26.64 10.44
CA PRO A 273 -22.78 26.20 11.67
C PRO A 273 -22.00 24.98 12.15
N SER A 274 -21.61 25.00 13.43
CA SER A 274 -20.84 23.91 13.99
C SER A 274 -21.58 22.59 13.80
N CYS A 275 -20.89 21.46 13.84
CA CYS A 275 -21.58 20.17 13.72
C CYS A 275 -22.74 20.05 14.73
N THR A 276 -22.54 20.56 15.95
CA THR A 276 -23.58 20.68 16.96
C THR A 276 -24.76 21.54 16.49
N ASP A 277 -24.51 22.69 15.86
CA ASP A 277 -25.56 23.56 15.34
C ASP A 277 -26.33 22.91 14.19
N ARG A 278 -25.65 22.16 13.31
CA ARG A 278 -26.28 21.40 12.22
C ARG A 278 -27.14 20.26 12.75
N CYS A 279 -26.66 19.51 13.74
CA CYS A 279 -27.43 18.45 14.40
C CYS A 279 -28.66 19.01 15.12
N ASN A 280 -28.51 20.14 15.82
CA ASN A 280 -29.63 20.81 16.48
C ASN A 280 -30.66 21.35 15.49
N SER A 281 -30.22 21.94 14.36
CA SER A 281 -31.13 22.41 13.30
C SER A 281 -31.94 21.25 12.71
N SER A 282 -31.27 20.14 12.38
CA SER A 282 -31.91 18.94 11.83
C SER A 282 -32.95 18.34 12.80
N ALA A 283 -32.64 18.35 14.10
CA ALA A 283 -33.58 17.92 15.12
C ALA A 283 -34.80 18.86 15.25
N GLN A 284 -34.62 20.18 15.09
CA GLN A 284 -35.75 21.12 15.08
C GLN A 284 -36.64 20.94 13.84
N GLU A 285 -36.06 20.64 12.68
CA GLU A 285 -36.82 20.31 11.47
C GLU A 285 -37.64 19.02 11.66
N PHE A 286 -37.03 17.98 12.25
CA PHE A 286 -37.74 16.76 12.63
C PHE A 286 -38.91 17.05 13.59
N LYS A 287 -38.69 17.88 14.61
CA LYS A 287 -39.77 18.30 15.54
C LYS A 287 -40.91 18.98 14.79
N GLY A 288 -40.59 19.88 13.85
CA GLY A 288 -41.56 20.57 13.02
C GLY A 288 -42.45 19.60 12.26
N HIS A 289 -41.84 18.65 11.53
CA HIS A 289 -42.58 17.63 10.80
C HIS A 289 -43.41 16.72 11.70
N CYS A 290 -42.88 16.29 12.85
CA CYS A 290 -43.62 15.46 13.81
C CYS A 290 -44.91 16.15 14.30
N ILE A 291 -44.87 17.47 14.53
CA ILE A 291 -46.07 18.25 14.93
C ILE A 291 -47.03 18.42 13.75
N GLU A 292 -46.52 18.66 12.54
CA GLU A 292 -47.33 18.78 11.32
C GLU A 292 -48.09 17.48 10.99
N GLU A 293 -47.50 16.32 11.31
CA GLU A 293 -48.14 15.01 11.18
C GLU A 293 -49.13 14.70 12.32
N GLY A 294 -49.36 15.64 13.23
CA GLY A 294 -50.33 15.53 14.33
C GLY A 294 -49.77 14.87 15.59
N GLY A 295 -48.45 14.80 15.73
CA GLY A 295 -47.79 14.34 16.96
C GLY A 295 -47.99 15.32 18.14
N ASP A 296 -47.89 14.78 19.35
CA ASP A 296 -47.90 15.59 20.57
C ASP A 296 -46.60 16.40 20.70
N GLU A 297 -46.71 17.68 20.99
CA GLU A 297 -45.57 18.61 21.01
C GLU A 297 -44.48 18.21 22.01
N ALA A 298 -44.87 17.66 23.18
CA ALA A 298 -43.90 17.23 24.19
C ALA A 298 -43.20 15.94 23.78
N GLN A 299 -43.91 15.01 23.13
CA GLN A 299 -43.32 13.79 22.58
C GLN A 299 -42.37 14.10 21.41
N CYS A 300 -42.78 14.97 20.48
CA CYS A 300 -41.95 15.39 19.35
C CYS A 300 -40.68 16.14 19.82
N ALA A 301 -40.79 16.97 20.87
CA ALA A 301 -39.62 17.65 21.45
C ALA A 301 -38.62 16.66 22.09
N ALA A 302 -39.10 15.67 22.83
CA ALA A 302 -38.23 14.66 23.43
C ALA A 302 -37.50 13.81 22.37
N GLN A 303 -38.19 13.45 21.30
CA GLN A 303 -37.60 12.71 20.18
C GLN A 303 -36.57 13.56 19.41
N ALA A 304 -36.85 14.84 19.19
CA ALA A 304 -35.90 15.77 18.59
C ALA A 304 -34.61 15.90 19.43
N ASP A 305 -34.73 15.98 20.76
CA ASP A 305 -33.57 16.00 21.65
C ASP A 305 -32.75 14.70 21.56
N ASP A 306 -33.40 13.53 21.42
CA ASP A 306 -32.73 12.25 21.17
C ASP A 306 -31.99 12.23 19.82
N VAL A 307 -32.63 12.72 18.76
CA VAL A 307 -32.03 12.86 17.42
C VAL A 307 -30.79 13.76 17.47
N ALA A 308 -30.89 14.93 18.12
CA ALA A 308 -29.76 15.84 18.29
C ALA A 308 -28.61 15.19 19.06
N ARG A 309 -28.90 14.51 20.18
CA ARG A 309 -27.88 13.83 21.00
C ARG A 309 -27.16 12.73 20.22
N ASN A 310 -27.90 11.91 19.48
CA ASN A 310 -27.32 10.82 18.69
C ASN A 310 -26.48 11.36 17.52
N CYS A 311 -26.97 12.41 16.85
CA CYS A 311 -26.22 13.09 15.79
C CYS A 311 -24.90 13.68 16.33
N ILE A 312 -24.94 14.37 17.47
CA ILE A 312 -23.75 14.95 18.10
C ILE A 312 -22.77 13.85 18.53
N ALA A 313 -23.26 12.77 19.13
CA ALA A 313 -22.42 11.67 19.59
C ALA A 313 -21.79 10.86 18.43
N GLY A 314 -22.51 10.69 17.31
CA GLY A 314 -22.06 9.90 16.16
C GLY A 314 -21.25 10.69 15.12
N HIS A 315 -21.47 12.00 15.01
CA HIS A 315 -20.94 12.79 13.90
C HIS A 315 -20.16 14.05 14.30
N CYS A 316 -20.19 14.47 15.57
CA CYS A 316 -19.60 15.75 16.00
C CYS A 316 -18.39 15.63 16.94
N THR A 317 -17.73 14.48 17.01
CA THR A 317 -16.44 14.34 17.70
C THR A 317 -15.27 14.62 16.74
N ASP A 318 -14.37 15.55 17.10
CA ASP A 318 -13.09 15.78 16.38
C ASP A 318 -12.08 14.63 16.49
N ALA A 319 -12.45 13.57 17.23
CA ALA A 319 -11.72 12.32 17.19
C ALA A 319 -12.31 11.50 16.04
N PRO A 320 -11.48 10.95 15.11
CA PRO A 320 -11.96 9.92 14.22
C PRO A 320 -12.66 8.86 15.08
N PRO A 321 -13.88 8.42 14.70
CA PRO A 321 -14.61 7.46 15.51
C PRO A 321 -13.66 6.29 15.79
N PRO A 322 -13.61 5.78 17.04
CA PRO A 322 -12.86 4.57 17.29
C PRO A 322 -13.30 3.54 16.26
N PRO A 323 -12.36 2.80 15.64
CA PRO A 323 -12.74 1.77 14.68
C PRO A 323 -13.84 0.92 15.31
N PRO A 324 -14.90 0.56 14.55
CA PRO A 324 -16.03 -0.16 15.11
C PRO A 324 -15.49 -1.36 15.87
N SER A 325 -15.95 -1.55 17.11
CA SER A 325 -15.53 -2.71 17.87
C SER A 325 -15.95 -3.95 17.10
N CYS A 326 -15.23 -5.06 17.27
CA CYS A 326 -15.60 -6.28 16.59
C CYS A 326 -17.05 -6.69 16.92
N GLU A 327 -17.47 -6.48 18.17
CA GLU A 327 -18.85 -6.71 18.61
C GLU A 327 -19.84 -5.84 17.83
N SER A 328 -19.51 -4.57 17.55
CA SER A 328 -20.35 -3.67 16.74
C SER A 328 -20.50 -4.18 15.30
N VAL A 329 -19.41 -4.67 14.69
CA VAL A 329 -19.45 -5.26 13.34
C VAL A 329 -20.29 -6.55 13.32
N CYS A 330 -20.20 -7.35 14.37
CA CYS A 330 -21.01 -8.56 14.52
C CYS A 330 -22.49 -8.26 14.77
N GLU A 331 -22.80 -7.18 15.48
CA GLU A 331 -24.16 -6.71 15.72
C GLU A 331 -24.81 -6.23 14.42
N ASP A 332 -24.08 -5.46 13.60
CA ASP A 332 -24.53 -5.04 12.27
C ASP A 332 -24.81 -6.24 11.35
N HIS A 333 -23.94 -7.26 11.39
CA HIS A 333 -24.16 -8.49 10.62
C HIS A 333 -25.44 -9.22 11.05
N ALA A 334 -25.65 -9.36 12.36
CA ALA A 334 -26.85 -9.97 12.93
C ALA A 334 -28.13 -9.18 12.61
N HIS A 335 -28.08 -7.85 12.60
CA HIS A 335 -29.19 -7.02 12.15
C HIS A 335 -29.49 -7.23 10.66
N GLY A 336 -28.47 -7.37 9.81
CA GLY A 336 -28.65 -7.73 8.41
C GLY A 336 -29.35 -9.08 8.23
N ASP A 337 -28.98 -10.09 9.03
CA ASP A 337 -29.63 -11.41 9.02
C ASP A 337 -31.09 -11.35 9.47
N LEU A 338 -31.39 -10.59 10.52
CA LEU A 338 -32.75 -10.35 11.00
C LEU A 338 -33.64 -9.77 9.88
N GLN A 339 -33.17 -8.71 9.22
CA GLN A 339 -33.91 -8.04 8.15
C GLN A 339 -34.14 -8.98 6.95
N ARG A 340 -33.12 -9.74 6.55
CA ARG A 340 -33.26 -10.75 5.47
C ARG A 340 -34.26 -11.84 5.83
N CYS A 341 -34.23 -12.34 7.06
CA CYS A 341 -35.16 -13.37 7.53
C CYS A 341 -36.62 -12.88 7.50
N ILE A 342 -36.88 -11.65 7.97
CA ILE A 342 -38.22 -11.03 7.92
C ILE A 342 -38.67 -10.84 6.46
N ALA A 343 -37.78 -10.37 5.58
CA ALA A 343 -38.08 -10.18 4.16
C ALA A 343 -38.44 -11.49 3.44
N MET A 344 -37.89 -12.63 3.89
CA MET A 344 -38.23 -13.97 3.39
C MET A 344 -39.50 -14.56 4.03
N GLY A 345 -40.21 -13.80 4.86
CA GLY A 345 -41.47 -14.20 5.48
C GLY A 345 -41.33 -15.00 6.78
N GLY A 346 -40.16 -14.96 7.42
CA GLY A 346 -39.97 -15.51 8.77
C GLY A 346 -40.75 -14.73 9.82
N THR A 347 -41.07 -15.38 10.94
CA THR A 347 -41.68 -14.68 12.09
C THR A 347 -40.63 -13.87 12.81
N GLU A 348 -41.02 -12.74 13.40
CA GLU A 348 -40.08 -11.84 14.08
C GLU A 348 -39.32 -12.53 15.22
N ASP A 349 -39.97 -13.41 15.98
CA ASP A 349 -39.35 -14.13 17.09
C ASP A 349 -38.34 -15.20 16.60
N ASP A 350 -38.65 -15.91 15.53
CA ASP A 350 -37.72 -16.89 14.92
C ASP A 350 -36.50 -16.17 14.34
N CYS A 351 -36.73 -15.05 13.64
CA CYS A 351 -35.66 -14.26 13.04
C CYS A 351 -34.77 -13.59 14.10
N LYS A 352 -35.32 -13.13 15.23
CA LYS A 352 -34.52 -12.62 16.36
C LYS A 352 -33.65 -13.70 16.98
N THR A 353 -34.21 -14.90 17.14
CA THR A 353 -33.46 -16.05 17.66
C THR A 353 -32.31 -16.42 16.73
N GLN A 354 -32.54 -16.41 15.41
CA GLN A 354 -31.52 -16.67 14.40
C GLN A 354 -30.43 -15.58 14.40
N ALA A 355 -30.82 -14.30 14.36
CA ALA A 355 -29.88 -13.17 14.38
C ALA A 355 -29.00 -13.18 15.63
N HIS A 356 -29.55 -13.50 16.80
CA HIS A 356 -28.78 -13.63 18.03
C HIS A 356 -27.78 -14.80 17.96
N ALA A 357 -28.12 -15.92 17.33
CA ALA A 357 -27.19 -17.02 17.10
C ALA A 357 -26.06 -16.60 16.15
N SER A 358 -26.37 -15.89 15.05
CA SER A 358 -25.38 -15.32 14.13
C SER A 358 -24.43 -14.34 14.84
N PHE A 359 -24.96 -13.48 15.71
CA PHE A 359 -24.15 -12.56 16.53
C PHE A 359 -23.17 -13.32 17.42
N GLN A 360 -23.65 -14.31 18.18
CA GLN A 360 -22.81 -15.10 19.08
C GLN A 360 -21.71 -15.87 18.33
N GLU A 361 -22.04 -16.44 17.16
CA GLU A 361 -21.06 -17.10 16.31
C GLU A 361 -20.01 -16.12 15.77
N CYS A 362 -20.45 -14.96 15.27
CA CYS A 362 -19.55 -13.90 14.79
C CYS A 362 -18.59 -13.44 15.89
N VAL A 363 -19.11 -13.12 17.08
CA VAL A 363 -18.28 -12.70 18.23
C VAL A 363 -17.28 -13.79 18.62
N THR A 364 -17.70 -15.05 18.62
CA THR A 364 -16.83 -16.19 18.94
C THR A 364 -15.72 -16.38 17.91
N LEU A 365 -16.01 -16.16 16.63
CA LEU A 365 -15.07 -16.36 15.52
C LEU A 365 -14.11 -15.18 15.34
N HIS A 366 -14.60 -13.96 15.54
CA HIS A 366 -13.92 -12.73 15.12
C HIS A 366 -13.50 -11.81 16.27
N CYS A 367 -14.15 -11.89 17.44
CA CYS A 367 -13.98 -10.89 18.51
C CYS A 367 -13.30 -11.40 19.78
N GLY A 368 -12.69 -12.60 19.74
CA GLY A 368 -11.86 -13.09 20.84
C GLY A 368 -10.52 -12.35 20.96
N ASP A 369 -9.95 -12.36 22.17
CA ASP A 369 -8.61 -11.87 22.59
C ASP A 369 -7.48 -12.07 21.54
N PRO A 370 -6.41 -11.24 21.56
CA PRO A 370 -5.45 -11.09 20.47
C PRO A 370 -4.95 -12.43 19.96
N ALA A 371 -4.91 -12.54 18.63
CA ALA A 371 -4.60 -13.71 17.80
C ALA A 371 -4.21 -14.95 18.62
N PRO A 372 -5.00 -16.05 18.58
CA PRO A 372 -4.59 -17.25 19.29
C PRO A 372 -3.17 -17.58 18.85
N ALA A 373 -2.27 -17.74 19.82
CA ALA A 373 -0.93 -18.27 19.59
C ALA A 373 -1.05 -19.42 18.59
N CYS A 374 -0.12 -19.55 17.65
CA CYS A 374 -0.27 -20.46 16.50
C CYS A 374 -0.79 -21.88 16.85
N ASP A 375 -0.49 -22.36 18.07
CA ASP A 375 -1.10 -23.56 18.68
C ASP A 375 -2.64 -23.57 18.75
N GLY A 376 -3.28 -22.46 19.11
CA GLY A 376 -4.73 -22.31 19.14
C GLY A 376 -5.36 -22.38 17.75
N MET A 377 -4.72 -21.82 16.72
CA MET A 377 -5.19 -22.00 15.33
C MET A 377 -5.08 -23.46 14.89
N CYS A 378 -3.94 -24.10 15.18
CA CYS A 378 -3.74 -25.51 14.87
C CYS A 378 -4.68 -26.44 15.64
N THR A 379 -5.03 -26.09 16.88
CA THR A 379 -6.02 -26.82 17.68
C THR A 379 -7.42 -26.72 17.08
N ARG A 380 -7.85 -25.53 16.64
CA ARG A 380 -9.17 -25.37 15.97
C ARG A 380 -9.25 -26.18 14.67
N ARG A 381 -8.20 -26.14 13.86
CA ARG A 381 -8.10 -26.92 12.61
C ARG A 381 -8.14 -28.42 12.87
N ALA A 382 -7.39 -28.89 13.87
CA ALA A 382 -7.40 -30.29 14.29
C ALA A 382 -8.79 -30.75 14.76
N ASN A 383 -9.48 -29.94 15.57
CA ASN A 383 -10.83 -30.24 16.04
C ASN A 383 -11.86 -30.28 14.89
N HIS A 384 -11.65 -29.54 13.81
CA HIS A 384 -12.47 -29.65 12.60
C HIS A 384 -12.28 -31.01 11.89
N VAL A 385 -11.04 -31.51 11.81
CA VAL A 385 -10.75 -32.86 11.29
C VAL A 385 -11.46 -33.93 12.12
N GLY A 386 -11.39 -33.82 13.45
CA GLY A 386 -12.08 -34.74 14.37
C GLY A 386 -13.60 -34.77 14.17
N ARG A 387 -14.25 -33.60 14.07
CA ARG A 387 -15.70 -33.52 13.79
C ARG A 387 -16.07 -34.20 12.48
N LYS A 388 -15.31 -33.93 11.40
CA LYS A 388 -15.54 -34.54 10.09
C LYS A 388 -15.31 -36.06 10.08
N CYS A 389 -14.41 -36.56 10.92
CA CYS A 389 -14.20 -37.99 11.11
C CYS A 389 -15.40 -38.64 11.81
N ILE A 390 -15.95 -38.03 12.86
CA ILE A 390 -17.16 -38.49 13.56
C ILE A 390 -18.38 -38.47 12.64
N ASP A 391 -18.57 -37.41 11.86
CA ASP A 391 -19.68 -37.28 10.90
C ASP A 391 -19.64 -38.37 9.81
N LYS A 392 -18.46 -38.91 9.51
CA LYS A 392 -18.27 -40.03 8.57
C LYS A 392 -18.38 -41.41 9.23
N GLY A 393 -18.78 -41.47 10.50
CA GLY A 393 -18.96 -42.71 11.26
C GLY A 393 -17.67 -43.28 11.84
N GLY A 394 -16.61 -42.48 11.99
CA GLY A 394 -15.38 -42.88 12.67
C GLY A 394 -15.59 -43.14 14.16
N THR A 395 -14.70 -43.95 14.77
CA THR A 395 -14.73 -44.17 16.22
C THR A 395 -14.06 -43.01 16.95
N GLU A 396 -14.45 -42.77 18.20
CA GLU A 396 -13.88 -41.68 19.01
C GLU A 396 -12.35 -41.78 19.15
N GLY A 397 -11.81 -43.00 19.25
CA GLY A 397 -10.37 -43.24 19.33
C GLY A 397 -9.63 -42.93 18.03
N ASP A 398 -10.17 -43.36 16.89
CA ASP A 398 -9.56 -43.11 15.58
C ASP A 398 -9.60 -41.62 15.24
N CYS A 399 -10.74 -40.95 15.50
CA CYS A 399 -10.89 -39.53 15.26
C CYS A 399 -10.01 -38.68 16.18
N ALA A 400 -9.79 -39.10 17.43
CA ALA A 400 -8.85 -38.43 18.33
C ALA A 400 -7.39 -38.53 17.84
N ALA A 401 -7.00 -39.67 17.25
CA ALA A 401 -5.68 -39.83 16.64
C ALA A 401 -5.51 -38.92 15.41
N GLU A 402 -6.55 -38.78 14.58
CA GLU A 402 -6.53 -37.86 13.43
C GLU A 402 -6.43 -36.38 13.87
N VAL A 403 -7.14 -36.00 14.95
CA VAL A 403 -7.02 -34.67 15.56
C VAL A 403 -5.57 -34.43 15.99
N ALA A 404 -4.95 -35.36 16.71
CA ALA A 404 -3.57 -35.22 17.18
C ALA A 404 -2.58 -35.07 16.01
N ALA A 405 -2.72 -35.89 14.97
CA ALA A 405 -1.87 -35.83 13.77
C ALA A 405 -2.05 -34.52 12.99
N ALA A 406 -3.29 -34.06 12.83
CA ALA A 406 -3.61 -32.81 12.15
C ALA A 406 -3.09 -31.58 12.92
N LYS A 407 -3.14 -31.62 14.26
CA LYS A 407 -2.55 -30.57 15.10
C LYS A 407 -1.04 -30.51 14.91
N GLN A 408 -0.36 -31.65 15.01
CA GLN A 408 1.11 -31.70 14.89
C GLN A 408 1.59 -31.24 13.51
N SER A 409 0.96 -31.72 12.43
CA SER A 409 1.31 -31.28 11.07
C SER A 409 1.12 -29.78 10.85
N CYS A 410 0.09 -29.19 11.47
CA CYS A 410 -0.12 -27.74 11.40
C CYS A 410 0.96 -26.96 12.16
N LEU A 411 1.34 -27.43 13.35
CA LEU A 411 2.41 -26.81 14.13
C LEU A 411 3.73 -26.82 13.35
N ASP A 412 4.09 -27.96 12.77
CA ASP A 412 5.35 -28.15 12.05
C ASP A 412 5.42 -27.33 10.75
N ALA A 413 4.28 -27.08 10.10
CA ALA A 413 4.24 -26.38 8.81
C ALA A 413 3.99 -24.87 8.91
N ARG A 414 3.33 -24.40 9.98
CA ARG A 414 2.80 -23.03 10.06
C ARG A 414 3.22 -22.27 11.31
N CYS A 415 3.70 -22.97 12.33
CA CYS A 415 4.11 -22.37 13.60
C CYS A 415 5.63 -22.40 13.80
N VAL A 416 6.40 -22.59 12.73
CA VAL A 416 7.85 -22.41 12.75
C VAL A 416 8.11 -20.91 12.93
N PRO A 417 8.73 -20.46 14.03
CA PRO A 417 9.13 -19.06 14.15
C PRO A 417 10.06 -18.72 12.99
N PRO A 418 10.03 -17.47 12.46
CA PRO A 418 11.03 -17.06 11.48
C PRO A 418 12.42 -17.35 12.08
N PRO A 419 13.39 -17.85 11.29
CA PRO A 419 14.75 -17.92 11.77
C PRO A 419 15.14 -16.52 12.23
N PRO A 420 15.79 -16.35 13.39
CA PRO A 420 16.31 -15.05 13.75
C PRO A 420 17.20 -14.58 12.59
N ASP A 421 17.17 -13.28 12.27
CA ASP A 421 18.19 -12.69 11.42
C ASP A 421 19.54 -13.15 11.98
N THR A 422 20.21 -14.04 11.24
CA THR A 422 21.31 -14.82 11.80
C THR A 422 22.44 -13.91 12.29
N CYS A 423 22.52 -12.69 11.74
CA CYS A 423 23.47 -11.69 12.19
C CYS A 423 23.21 -11.20 13.62
N ALA A 424 21.98 -10.78 13.95
CA ALA A 424 21.65 -10.27 15.28
C ALA A 424 21.78 -11.37 16.35
N ALA A 425 21.29 -12.58 16.07
CA ALA A 425 21.43 -13.71 17.00
C ALA A 425 22.90 -14.13 17.21
N ASN A 426 23.73 -14.09 16.16
CA ASN A 426 25.17 -14.36 16.29
C ASN A 426 25.86 -13.28 17.14
N CYS A 427 25.49 -12.01 16.96
CA CYS A 427 26.03 -10.92 17.76
C CYS A 427 25.57 -10.96 19.23
N GLU A 428 24.32 -11.31 19.50
CA GLU A 428 23.79 -11.54 20.86
C GLU A 428 24.52 -12.70 21.54
N GLN A 429 24.76 -13.80 20.82
CA GLN A 429 25.51 -14.94 21.34
C GLN A 429 26.96 -14.55 21.67
N LEU A 430 27.61 -13.75 20.82
CA LEU A 430 28.98 -13.27 21.03
C LEU A 430 29.07 -12.31 22.22
N ALA A 431 28.10 -11.42 22.38
CA ALA A 431 27.96 -10.54 23.54
C ALA A 431 27.74 -11.33 24.84
N GLN A 432 26.90 -12.38 24.79
CA GLN A 432 26.66 -13.24 25.95
C GLN A 432 27.93 -14.02 26.34
N GLN A 433 28.70 -14.53 25.37
CA GLN A 433 29.99 -15.18 25.65
C GLN A 433 31.02 -14.21 26.26
N ALA A 434 31.05 -12.96 25.79
CA ALA A 434 31.89 -11.92 26.38
C ALA A 434 31.48 -11.61 27.83
N LYS A 435 30.17 -11.57 28.11
CA LYS A 435 29.62 -11.41 29.46
C LYS A 435 30.05 -12.56 30.37
N ASP A 436 29.87 -13.79 29.92
CA ASP A 436 30.18 -14.98 30.70
C ASP A 436 31.68 -15.05 31.03
N THR A 437 32.53 -14.70 30.05
CA THR A 437 33.99 -14.61 30.23
C THR A 437 34.36 -13.51 31.22
N CYS A 438 33.72 -12.34 31.13
CA CYS A 438 33.91 -11.25 32.08
C CYS A 438 33.51 -11.66 33.51
N THR A 439 32.35 -12.29 33.69
CA THR A 439 31.88 -12.72 35.02
C THR A 439 32.74 -13.81 35.66
N GLN A 440 33.55 -14.52 34.86
CA GLN A 440 34.53 -15.49 35.36
C GLN A 440 35.81 -14.82 35.88
N MET A 441 36.11 -13.58 35.46
CA MET A 441 37.35 -12.86 35.80
C MET A 441 37.13 -11.62 36.68
N GLU A 442 35.99 -10.94 36.55
CA GLU A 442 35.59 -9.75 37.30
C GLU A 442 34.32 -9.99 38.12
N THR A 443 34.23 -9.37 39.30
CA THR A 443 33.11 -9.57 40.24
C THR A 443 31.95 -8.57 40.10
N ASN A 444 32.02 -7.59 39.18
CA ASN A 444 30.95 -6.60 39.01
C ASN A 444 30.07 -6.92 37.80
N ALA A 445 28.86 -7.42 38.08
CA ALA A 445 27.87 -7.79 37.06
C ALA A 445 27.44 -6.62 36.17
N ASP A 446 27.46 -5.38 36.69
CA ASP A 446 27.09 -4.18 35.93
C ASP A 446 28.17 -3.82 34.91
N THR A 447 29.45 -3.93 35.30
CA THR A 447 30.59 -3.72 34.40
C THR A 447 30.58 -4.74 33.26
N CYS A 448 30.37 -6.03 33.59
CA CYS A 448 30.31 -7.09 32.57
C CYS A 448 29.10 -6.95 31.64
N SER A 449 27.97 -6.44 32.15
CA SER A 449 26.79 -6.18 31.32
C SER A 449 27.03 -5.00 30.36
N ALA A 450 27.67 -3.93 30.82
CA ALA A 450 28.04 -2.80 29.96
C ALA A 450 29.06 -3.20 28.89
N GLN A 451 30.04 -4.04 29.23
CA GLN A 451 31.02 -4.55 28.27
C GLN A 451 30.38 -5.46 27.21
N ALA A 452 29.49 -6.36 27.62
CA ALA A 452 28.73 -7.21 26.71
C ALA A 452 27.86 -6.39 25.74
N GLN A 453 27.23 -5.32 26.23
CA GLN A 453 26.43 -4.43 25.40
C GLN A 453 27.28 -3.66 24.38
N ALA A 454 28.48 -3.20 24.75
CA ALA A 454 29.41 -2.58 23.80
C ALA A 454 29.88 -3.57 22.72
N VAL A 455 30.08 -4.84 23.08
CA VAL A 455 30.42 -5.92 22.13
C VAL A 455 29.26 -6.19 21.16
N LEU A 456 28.02 -6.19 21.66
CA LEU A 456 26.82 -6.33 20.83
C LEU A 456 26.69 -5.19 19.83
N GLU A 457 26.77 -3.94 20.30
CA GLU A 457 26.65 -2.74 19.47
C GLU A 457 27.73 -2.70 18.38
N GLN A 458 28.98 -3.01 18.73
CA GLN A 458 30.07 -3.07 17.76
C GLN A 458 29.88 -4.20 16.73
N CYS A 459 29.43 -5.38 17.16
CA CYS A 459 29.17 -6.51 16.27
C CYS A 459 28.06 -6.18 15.26
N LEU A 460 26.99 -5.52 15.71
CA LEU A 460 25.89 -5.09 14.85
C LEU A 460 26.37 -4.06 13.81
N ILE A 461 27.22 -3.11 14.21
CA ILE A 461 27.80 -2.10 13.29
C ILE A 461 28.71 -2.75 12.25
N ASP A 462 29.61 -3.64 12.68
CA ASP A 462 30.67 -4.18 11.82
C ASP A 462 30.18 -5.33 10.91
N GLN A 463 29.24 -6.17 11.39
CA GLN A 463 28.84 -7.39 10.70
C GLN A 463 27.43 -7.34 10.12
N CYS A 464 26.54 -6.52 10.69
CA CYS A 464 25.15 -6.43 10.23
C CYS A 464 24.87 -5.16 9.41
N GLY A 465 25.90 -4.33 9.17
CA GLY A 465 25.75 -3.04 8.52
C GLY A 465 25.24 -1.97 9.48
N ALA A 466 25.71 -0.74 9.31
CA ALA A 466 25.15 0.38 10.05
C ALA A 466 23.66 0.51 9.70
N ALA A 467 22.79 0.63 10.72
CA ALA A 467 21.48 1.23 10.50
C ALA A 467 21.70 2.53 9.69
N PRO A 468 20.90 2.80 8.65
CA PRO A 468 21.07 4.01 7.86
C PRO A 468 21.19 5.20 8.81
N PRO A 469 22.09 6.17 8.55
CA PRO A 469 22.22 7.33 9.40
C PRO A 469 20.82 7.93 9.56
N SER A 470 20.35 8.03 10.80
CA SER A 470 19.00 8.48 11.07
C SER A 470 18.74 9.75 10.28
N THR A 471 17.72 9.73 9.44
CA THR A 471 17.38 10.86 8.57
C THR A 471 17.15 12.11 9.42
N CYS A 472 17.25 13.30 8.82
CA CYS A 472 17.03 14.54 9.57
C CYS A 472 15.65 14.54 10.27
N ALA A 473 14.63 13.96 9.61
CA ALA A 473 13.32 13.73 10.18
C ALA A 473 13.33 12.81 11.41
N GLU A 474 14.02 11.66 11.35
CA GLU A 474 14.14 10.72 12.48
C GLU A 474 14.89 11.35 13.68
N GLN A 475 15.91 12.16 13.43
CA GLN A 475 16.58 12.94 14.48
C GLN A 475 15.64 13.96 15.12
N CYS A 476 14.78 14.59 14.33
CA CYS A 476 13.75 15.49 14.82
C CYS A 476 12.70 14.77 15.67
N GLU A 477 12.32 13.53 15.31
CA GLU A 477 11.40 12.70 16.11
C GLU A 477 11.99 12.31 17.46
N ILE A 478 13.26 11.88 17.48
CA ILE A 478 13.99 11.56 18.72
C ILE A 478 14.01 12.78 19.64
N ARG A 479 14.27 13.97 19.08
CA ARG A 479 14.30 15.24 19.83
C ARG A 479 12.93 15.64 20.36
N ALA A 480 11.87 15.44 19.57
CA ALA A 480 10.49 15.67 19.97
C ALA A 480 10.06 14.70 21.09
N ARG A 481 10.39 13.42 20.98
CA ARG A 481 10.11 12.38 21.98
C ARG A 481 10.83 12.66 23.31
N SER A 482 12.10 13.05 23.25
CA SER A 482 12.85 13.49 24.43
C SER A 482 12.20 14.71 25.11
N ARG A 483 11.73 15.69 24.31
CA ARG A 483 11.00 16.85 24.83
C ARG A 483 9.65 16.50 25.45
N TYR A 484 8.93 15.54 24.88
CA TYR A 484 7.70 15.00 25.44
C TYR A 484 7.95 14.39 26.83
N GLN A 485 8.89 13.44 26.91
CA GLN A 485 9.23 12.74 28.16
C GLN A 485 9.70 13.71 29.25
N ALA A 486 10.54 14.68 28.90
CA ALA A 486 11.00 15.70 29.83
C ALA A 486 9.89 16.67 30.26
N ALA A 487 8.83 16.86 29.47
CA ALA A 487 7.68 17.67 29.86
C ALA A 487 6.76 16.89 30.81
N VAL A 488 6.52 15.61 30.55
CA VAL A 488 5.75 14.70 31.42
C VAL A 488 6.47 14.50 32.77
N GLY A 489 7.77 14.26 32.77
CA GLY A 489 8.58 14.12 33.99
C GLY A 489 8.60 15.37 34.88
N ARG A 490 8.23 16.54 34.32
CA ARG A 490 8.05 17.80 35.05
C ARG A 490 6.60 18.04 35.51
N GLY A 491 5.74 17.04 35.41
CA GLY A 491 4.34 17.12 35.85
C GLY A 491 3.40 17.87 34.89
N ASN A 492 3.81 18.09 33.63
CA ASN A 492 2.88 18.64 32.64
C ASN A 492 1.89 17.57 32.19
N SER A 493 0.67 17.98 31.86
CA SER A 493 -0.31 17.08 31.23
C SER A 493 0.21 16.55 29.89
N SER A 494 -0.17 15.33 29.55
CA SER A 494 0.15 14.67 28.28
C SER A 494 -0.16 15.57 27.06
N PHE A 495 -1.30 16.27 27.09
CA PHE A 495 -1.68 17.22 26.05
C PHE A 495 -0.69 18.38 25.87
N ARG A 496 -0.26 19.02 26.98
CA ARG A 496 0.73 20.11 26.92
C ARG A 496 2.12 19.60 26.53
N ALA A 497 2.47 18.38 26.95
CA ALA A 497 3.71 17.73 26.55
C ALA A 497 3.73 17.39 25.05
N ALA A 498 2.62 16.88 24.51
CA ALA A 498 2.46 16.56 23.10
C ALA A 498 2.57 17.81 22.21
N ARG A 499 1.88 18.90 22.58
CA ARG A 499 1.97 20.17 21.83
C ARG A 499 3.39 20.75 21.79
N ARG A 500 4.16 20.60 22.89
CA ARG A 500 5.58 21.04 22.93
C ARG A 500 6.49 20.14 22.10
N ALA A 501 6.26 18.84 22.11
CA ALA A 501 6.98 17.89 21.26
C ALA A 501 6.72 18.15 19.78
N GLN A 502 5.46 18.38 19.39
CA GLN A 502 5.07 18.67 18.02
C GLN A 502 5.66 19.98 17.50
N ASN A 503 5.71 21.03 18.33
CA ASN A 503 6.39 22.28 17.98
C ASN A 503 7.91 22.08 17.83
N THR A 504 8.52 21.23 18.65
CA THR A 504 9.95 20.90 18.55
C THR A 504 10.23 20.15 17.26
N PHE A 505 9.36 19.21 16.88
CA PHE A 505 9.45 18.48 15.62
C PHE A 505 9.35 19.42 14.41
N ARG A 506 8.28 20.24 14.33
CA ARG A 506 8.07 21.18 13.21
C ARG A 506 9.23 22.17 13.04
N HIS A 507 9.75 22.70 14.14
CA HIS A 507 10.88 23.62 14.09
C HIS A 507 12.16 22.94 13.62
N CYS A 508 12.41 21.72 14.08
CA CYS A 508 13.55 20.91 13.65
C CYS A 508 13.44 20.54 12.17
N ASN A 509 12.25 20.12 11.71
CA ASN A 509 12.03 19.75 10.31
C ASN A 509 12.21 20.93 9.36
N LYS A 510 11.78 22.12 9.76
CA LYS A 510 12.01 23.36 8.98
C LYS A 510 13.49 23.71 8.80
N ILE A 511 14.36 23.30 9.73
CA ILE A 511 15.80 23.47 9.60
C ILE A 511 16.37 22.43 8.62
N CYS A 512 15.86 21.19 8.67
CA CYS A 512 16.21 20.14 7.72
C CYS A 512 15.84 20.45 6.26
N GLU A 513 14.82 21.28 6.02
CA GLU A 513 14.40 21.71 4.68
C GLU A 513 15.29 22.83 4.09
N GLN A 514 16.20 23.39 4.88
CA GLN A 514 17.08 24.51 4.49
C GLN A 514 18.54 24.10 4.26
N ASP A 515 18.90 22.86 4.62
CA ASP A 515 20.19 22.20 4.39
C ASP A 515 20.05 21.18 3.26
#